data_AF-A0A962WG00-F1
#
_entry.id   AF-A0A962WG00-F1
#
_cell.length_a   1.000
_cell.length_b   1.000
_cell.length_c   1.000
_cell.angle_alpha   90.00
_cell.angle_beta   90.00
_cell.angle_gamma   90.00
#
_symmetry.space_group_name_H-M   'P 1'
#
loop_
_entity.id
_entity.type
_entity.pdbx_description
1 polymer ?
#
loop_
_entity_poly.entity_id
_entity_poly.type
_entity_poly.pdbx_seq_one_letter_code
_entity_poly.pdbx_strand_id
1 'polypeptide(L)'
;MRIEVAQSRLVALRDEHGRLRIEVDELLQRFKQTYSKGRLPVYLARAADHSRTPLRWRLRSTGTRIELTSYDGQRVLTPLSPVVVADLLEFDRSRLRLNYELATTTYEEERLGDFLSASLRLAATRKTVARR
;
A
#
# COMPACT_ATOMS: atom_id res chain seq x y z
N MET A 1 21.55 -17.03 1.96
CA MET A 1 21.47 -15.83 2.81
C MET A 1 21.77 -16.25 4.26
N ARG A 2 22.62 -15.50 4.98
CA ARG A 2 22.89 -15.77 6.41
C ARG A 2 21.70 -15.29 7.27
N ILE A 3 21.41 -15.96 8.39
CA ILE A 3 20.26 -15.62 9.27
C ILE A 3 20.34 -14.16 9.75
N GLU A 4 21.52 -13.70 10.13
CA GLU A 4 21.74 -12.32 10.58
C GLU A 4 21.38 -11.30 9.48
N VAL A 5 21.77 -11.56 8.23
CA VAL A 5 21.43 -10.71 7.08
C VAL A 5 19.90 -10.66 6.87
N ALA A 6 19.23 -11.80 7.02
CA ALA A 6 17.78 -11.88 6.91
C ALA A 6 17.06 -11.12 8.04
N GLN A 7 17.60 -11.17 9.26
CA GLN A 7 17.08 -10.42 10.41
C GLN A 7 17.25 -8.91 10.22
N SER A 8 18.44 -8.45 9.81
CA SER A 8 18.67 -7.04 9.52
C SER A 8 17.76 -6.52 8.40
N ARG A 9 17.56 -7.32 7.35
CA ARG A 9 16.61 -6.97 6.27
C ARG A 9 15.18 -6.88 6.78
N LEU A 10 14.75 -7.79 7.65
CA LEU A 10 13.40 -7.76 8.23
C LEU A 10 13.16 -6.50 9.07
N VAL A 11 14.16 -6.05 9.85
CA VAL A 11 14.08 -4.78 10.59
C VAL A 11 13.93 -3.60 9.62
N ALA A 12 14.79 -3.52 8.60
CA ALA A 12 14.72 -2.45 7.60
C ALA A 12 13.36 -2.41 6.87
N LEU A 13 12.77 -3.56 6.55
CA LEU A 13 11.45 -3.64 5.92
C LEU A 13 10.33 -3.16 6.84
N ARG A 14 10.42 -3.40 8.15
CA ARG A 14 9.44 -2.91 9.13
C ARG A 14 9.50 -1.39 9.27
N ASP A 15 10.72 -0.84 9.30
CA ASP A 15 10.92 0.61 9.32
C ASP A 15 10.37 1.24 8.04
N GLU A 16 10.66 0.64 6.88
CA GLU A 16 10.11 1.04 5.58
C GLU A 16 8.58 1.03 5.58
N HIS A 17 7.99 -0.08 6.03
CA HIS A 17 6.55 -0.24 6.11
C HIS A 17 5.93 0.84 7.02
N GLY A 18 6.56 1.15 8.15
CA GLY A 18 6.16 2.26 9.03
C GLY A 18 6.15 3.61 8.31
N ARG A 19 7.23 3.95 7.59
CA ARG A 19 7.31 5.20 6.81
C ARG A 19 6.25 5.27 5.72
N LEU A 20 6.06 4.20 4.95
CA LEU A 20 5.06 4.15 3.88
C LEU A 20 3.63 4.31 4.41
N ARG A 21 3.32 3.79 5.60
CA ARG A 21 2.01 3.99 6.23
C ARG A 21 1.75 5.45 6.58
N ILE A 22 2.79 6.17 7.04
CA ILE A 22 2.71 7.61 7.29
C ILE A 22 2.45 8.35 5.98
N GLU A 23 3.19 8.05 4.92
CA GLU A 23 3.01 8.67 3.60
C GLU A 23 1.59 8.45 3.03
N VAL A 24 0.98 7.28 3.28
CA VAL A 24 -0.42 7.01 2.92
C VAL A 24 -1.38 7.97 3.63
N ASP A 25 -1.19 8.18 4.94
CA ASP A 25 -2.03 9.10 5.71
C ASP A 25 -1.83 10.55 5.27
N GLU A 26 -0.60 10.95 5.02
CA GLU A 26 -0.27 12.27 4.47
C GLU A 26 -0.92 12.49 3.10
N LEU A 27 -0.89 11.51 2.20
CA LEU A 27 -1.53 11.63 0.89
C LEU A 27 -3.05 11.82 1.02
N LEU A 28 -3.69 11.06 1.91
CA LEU A 28 -5.12 11.18 2.19
C LEU A 28 -5.48 12.52 2.82
N GLN A 29 -4.65 13.02 3.73
CA GLN A 29 -4.85 14.34 4.34
C GLN A 29 -4.67 15.45 3.31
N ARG A 30 -3.61 15.39 2.50
CA ARG A 30 -3.37 16.32 1.40
C ARG A 30 -4.58 16.37 0.46
N PHE A 31 -5.10 15.22 0.05
CA PHE A 31 -6.29 15.16 -0.79
C PHE A 31 -7.51 15.85 -0.15
N LYS A 32 -7.76 15.61 1.14
CA LYS A 32 -8.86 16.25 1.89
C LYS A 32 -8.69 17.76 2.05
N GLN A 33 -7.45 18.23 2.19
CA GLN A 33 -7.11 19.65 2.28
C GLN A 33 -7.27 20.35 0.93
N THR A 34 -6.86 19.70 -0.16
CA THR A 34 -7.01 20.23 -1.53
C THR A 34 -8.47 20.31 -1.95
N TYR A 35 -9.27 19.29 -1.65
CA TYR A 35 -10.66 19.21 -2.10
C TYR A 35 -11.65 19.09 -0.95
N SER A 36 -12.52 20.09 -0.83
CA SER A 36 -13.63 20.05 0.13
C SER A 36 -14.53 18.83 -0.13
N LYS A 37 -15.00 18.20 0.96
CA LYS A 37 -15.90 17.05 0.89
C LYS A 37 -17.13 17.39 0.03
N GLY A 38 -17.44 16.54 -0.94
CA GLY A 38 -18.63 16.68 -1.79
C GLY A 38 -18.40 17.38 -3.14
N ARG A 39 -17.26 18.06 -3.35
CA ARG A 39 -17.04 18.82 -4.59
C ARG A 39 -16.65 17.97 -5.81
N LEU A 40 -15.97 16.85 -5.58
CA LEU A 40 -15.52 15.97 -6.66
C LEU A 40 -16.42 14.73 -6.79
N PRO A 41 -16.64 14.24 -8.02
CA PRO A 41 -17.39 13.01 -8.28
C PRO A 41 -16.67 11.74 -7.80
N VAL A 42 -15.38 11.85 -7.46
CA VAL A 42 -14.54 10.80 -6.89
C VAL A 42 -13.86 11.26 -5.61
N TYR A 43 -13.42 10.30 -4.81
CA TYR A 43 -12.57 10.56 -3.65
C TYR A 43 -11.55 9.44 -3.47
N LEU A 44 -10.37 9.82 -2.96
CA LEU A 44 -9.35 8.87 -2.54
C LEU A 44 -9.69 8.34 -1.14
N ALA A 45 -9.64 7.02 -0.98
CA ALA A 45 -10.02 6.36 0.26
C ALA A 45 -9.02 5.27 0.64
N ARG A 46 -8.91 5.04 1.96
CA ARG A 46 -8.25 3.87 2.52
C ARG A 46 -9.20 2.66 2.43
N ALA A 47 -8.70 1.54 1.94
CA ALA A 47 -9.30 0.22 2.03
C ALA A 47 -9.09 -0.35 3.44
N ALA A 48 -9.82 -1.40 3.81
CA ALA A 48 -9.68 -2.03 5.13
C ALA A 48 -8.22 -2.40 5.46
N ASP A 49 -7.90 -2.39 6.75
CA ASP A 49 -6.53 -2.37 7.31
C ASP A 49 -5.62 -3.58 7.00
N HIS A 50 -6.10 -4.56 6.24
CA HIS A 50 -5.34 -5.73 5.80
C HIS A 50 -5.05 -5.76 4.29
N SER A 51 -5.45 -4.73 3.54
CA SER A 51 -5.14 -4.63 2.11
C SER A 51 -3.68 -4.22 1.92
N ARG A 52 -2.88 -5.07 1.25
CA ARG A 52 -1.53 -4.72 0.78
C ARG A 52 -1.51 -3.51 -0.17
N THR A 53 -2.66 -3.18 -0.76
CA THR A 53 -2.89 -1.98 -1.56
C THR A 53 -3.97 -1.13 -0.87
N PRO A 54 -3.59 -0.25 0.07
CA PRO A 54 -4.55 0.43 0.93
C PRO A 54 -5.30 1.56 0.23
N LEU A 55 -4.82 2.13 -0.88
CA LEU A 55 -5.45 3.32 -1.46
C LEU A 55 -6.29 3.00 -2.69
N ARG A 56 -7.51 3.54 -2.74
CA ARG A 56 -8.47 3.32 -3.84
C ARG A 56 -9.23 4.59 -4.19
N TRP A 57 -9.46 4.80 -5.48
CA TRP A 57 -10.47 5.75 -5.94
C TRP A 57 -11.86 5.15 -5.79
N ARG A 58 -12.81 5.96 -5.32
CA ARG A 58 -14.20 5.58 -5.19
C ARG A 58 -15.11 6.66 -5.79
N LEU A 59 -16.16 6.23 -6.46
CA LEU A 59 -17.23 7.12 -6.90
C LEU A 59 -17.96 7.67 -5.69
N ARG A 60 -18.25 8.97 -5.69
CA ARG A 60 -19.00 9.61 -4.60
C ARG A 60 -20.46 9.18 -4.57
N SER A 61 -21.06 8.92 -5.72
CA SER A 61 -22.47 8.55 -5.86
C SER A 61 -22.77 7.17 -5.28
N THR A 62 -21.91 6.19 -5.54
CA THR A 62 -22.16 4.77 -5.21
C THR A 62 -21.17 4.18 -4.20
N GLY A 63 -20.05 4.86 -3.97
CA GLY A 63 -18.92 4.29 -3.24
C GLY A 63 -18.21 3.17 -4.00
N THR A 64 -18.51 2.91 -5.27
CA THR A 64 -17.87 1.84 -6.05
C THR A 64 -16.40 2.19 -6.32
N ARG A 65 -15.52 1.19 -6.27
CA ARG A 65 -14.12 1.35 -6.69
C ARG A 65 -14.06 1.68 -8.18
N ILE A 66 -13.16 2.57 -8.56
CA ILE A 66 -12.87 2.91 -9.94
C ILE A 66 -11.35 3.08 -10.13
N GLU A 67 -10.87 3.00 -11.36
CA GLU A 67 -9.52 3.42 -11.74
C GLU A 67 -9.66 4.65 -12.65
N LEU A 68 -8.93 5.73 -12.38
CA LEU A 68 -9.09 6.98 -13.15
C LEU A 68 -8.72 6.83 -14.63
N THR A 69 -7.83 5.88 -14.95
CA THR A 69 -7.40 5.57 -16.32
C THR A 69 -8.37 4.66 -17.08
N SER A 70 -9.33 4.03 -16.41
CA SER A 70 -10.35 3.20 -17.05
C SER A 70 -11.35 4.04 -17.86
N TYR A 71 -12.13 3.40 -18.72
CA TYR A 71 -13.19 4.07 -19.49
C TYR A 71 -14.15 4.86 -18.59
N ASP A 72 -14.63 4.24 -17.50
CA ASP A 72 -15.50 4.93 -16.54
C ASP A 72 -14.77 6.06 -15.81
N GLY A 73 -13.48 5.88 -15.51
CA GLY A 73 -12.65 6.91 -14.88
C GLY A 73 -12.52 8.14 -15.78
N GLN A 74 -12.24 7.94 -17.06
CA GLN A 74 -12.14 9.02 -18.04
C GLN A 74 -13.47 9.76 -18.22
N ARG A 75 -14.61 9.05 -18.20
CA ARG A 75 -15.94 9.68 -18.20
C ARG A 75 -16.17 10.58 -16.98
N VAL A 76 -15.67 10.18 -15.82
CA VAL A 76 -15.75 10.98 -14.59
C VAL A 76 -14.85 12.22 -14.65
N LEU A 77 -13.70 12.13 -15.32
CA LEU A 77 -12.74 13.23 -15.48
C LEU A 77 -13.16 14.24 -16.55
N THR A 78 -13.86 13.79 -17.61
CA THR A 78 -14.27 14.60 -18.77
C THR A 78 -14.94 15.94 -18.41
N PRO A 79 -15.91 16.02 -17.47
CA PRO A 79 -16.56 17.28 -17.15
C PRO A 79 -15.75 18.20 -16.21
N LEU A 80 -14.58 17.76 -15.72
CA LEU A 80 -13.77 18.53 -14.79
C LEU A 80 -12.84 19.50 -15.54
N SER A 81 -12.40 20.56 -14.85
CA SER A 81 -11.42 21.47 -15.44
C SER A 81 -10.07 20.77 -15.64
N PRO A 82 -9.28 21.15 -16.67
CA PRO A 82 -7.99 20.52 -16.94
C PRO A 82 -7.02 20.55 -15.75
N VAL A 83 -7.06 21.62 -14.96
CA VAL A 83 -6.25 21.76 -13.73
C VAL A 83 -6.62 20.69 -12.70
N VAL A 84 -7.91 20.49 -12.45
CA VAL A 84 -8.38 19.46 -11.52
C VAL A 84 -8.04 18.06 -12.04
N VAL A 85 -8.15 17.83 -13.35
CA VAL A 85 -7.76 16.55 -13.95
C VAL A 85 -6.27 16.28 -13.74
N ALA A 86 -5.41 17.26 -14.01
CA ALA A 86 -3.96 17.12 -13.82
C ALA A 86 -3.61 16.79 -12.36
N ASP A 87 -4.20 17.51 -11.39
CA ASP A 87 -4.00 17.25 -9.97
C ASP A 87 -4.45 15.84 -9.57
N LEU A 88 -5.63 15.39 -10.04
CA LEU A 88 -6.15 14.05 -9.74
C LEU A 88 -5.25 12.94 -10.30
N LEU A 89 -4.68 13.14 -11.48
CA LEU A 89 -3.73 12.20 -12.06
C LEU A 89 -2.41 12.16 -11.27
N GLU A 90 -1.97 13.29 -10.70
CA GLU A 90 -0.81 13.30 -9.80
C GLU A 90 -1.08 12.57 -8.47
N PHE A 91 -2.28 12.73 -7.91
CA PHE A 91 -2.74 11.90 -6.80
C PHE A 91 -2.79 10.42 -7.18
N ASP A 92 -3.21 10.08 -8.40
CA ASP A 92 -3.26 8.69 -8.87
C ASP A 92 -1.85 8.09 -9.04
N ARG A 93 -0.90 8.87 -9.54
CA ARG A 93 0.50 8.46 -9.62
C ARG A 93 1.07 8.17 -8.22
N SER A 94 0.83 9.07 -7.28
CA SER A 94 1.23 8.88 -5.87
C SER A 94 0.57 7.64 -5.25
N ARG A 95 -0.73 7.44 -5.52
CA ARG A 95 -1.49 6.27 -5.08
C ARG A 95 -0.88 4.97 -5.60
N LEU A 96 -0.61 4.90 -6.90
CA LEU A 96 -0.06 3.72 -7.55
C LEU A 96 1.33 3.37 -6.99
N ARG A 97 2.20 4.36 -6.82
CA ARG A 97 3.52 4.19 -6.19
C ARG A 97 3.39 3.61 -4.79
N LEU A 98 2.62 4.26 -3.91
CA LEU A 98 2.47 3.83 -2.52
C LEU A 98 1.85 2.44 -2.40
N ASN A 99 0.84 2.13 -3.22
CA ASN A 99 0.24 0.80 -3.26
C ASN A 99 1.26 -0.27 -3.69
N TYR A 100 2.11 0.02 -4.68
CA TYR A 100 3.14 -0.91 -5.15
C TYR A 100 4.21 -1.14 -4.08
N GLU A 101 4.75 -0.06 -3.50
CA GLU A 101 5.80 -0.12 -2.48
C GLU A 101 5.30 -0.83 -1.22
N LEU A 102 4.11 -0.48 -0.71
CA LEU A 102 3.54 -1.20 0.43
C LEU A 102 3.30 -2.68 0.13
N ALA A 103 2.72 -3.01 -1.02
CA ALA A 103 2.46 -4.39 -1.36
C ALA A 103 3.75 -5.23 -1.42
N THR A 104 4.81 -4.64 -2.00
CA THR A 104 6.12 -5.29 -2.12
C THR A 104 6.78 -5.45 -0.75
N THR A 105 6.83 -4.38 0.04
CA THR A 105 7.44 -4.38 1.38
C THR A 105 6.71 -5.34 2.31
N THR A 106 5.38 -5.30 2.36
CA THR A 106 4.58 -6.24 3.18
C THR A 106 4.79 -7.68 2.75
N TYR A 107 4.84 -7.96 1.44
CA TYR A 107 5.10 -9.31 0.96
C TYR A 107 6.50 -9.81 1.32
N GLU A 108 7.52 -8.97 1.16
CA GLU A 108 8.89 -9.33 1.52
C GLU A 108 9.04 -9.54 3.03
N GLU A 109 8.42 -8.68 3.84
CA GLU A 109 8.38 -8.80 5.31
C GLU A 109 7.80 -10.15 5.74
N GLU A 110 6.62 -10.51 5.24
CA GLU A 110 5.95 -11.77 5.54
C GLU A 110 6.83 -12.97 5.15
N ARG A 111 7.41 -12.96 3.94
CA ARG A 111 8.23 -14.07 3.44
C ARG A 111 9.54 -14.24 4.20
N LEU A 112 10.18 -13.15 4.61
CA LEU A 112 11.37 -13.23 5.47
C LEU A 112 11.02 -13.71 6.88
N GLY A 113 9.89 -13.28 7.43
CA GLY A 113 9.37 -13.78 8.71
C GLY A 113 9.13 -15.30 8.68
N ASP A 114 8.50 -15.80 7.61
CA ASP A 114 8.29 -17.23 7.38
C ASP A 114 9.62 -18.00 7.29
N PHE A 115 10.56 -17.50 6.48
CA PHE A 115 11.88 -18.12 6.27
C PHE A 115 12.68 -18.23 7.58
N LEU A 116 12.73 -17.15 8.36
CA LEU A 116 13.42 -17.11 9.64
C LEU A 116 12.79 -18.09 10.63
N SER A 117 11.46 -18.07 10.73
CA SER A 117 10.71 -18.97 11.60
C SER A 117 10.95 -20.44 11.23
N ALA A 118 10.94 -20.78 9.94
CA ALA A 118 11.24 -22.12 9.45
C ALA A 118 12.68 -22.54 9.77
N SER A 119 13.65 -21.64 9.57
CA SER A 119 15.07 -21.90 9.84
C SER A 119 15.33 -22.21 11.32
N LEU A 120 14.69 -21.45 12.23
CA LEU A 120 14.77 -21.69 13.67
C LEU A 120 14.18 -23.05 14.07
N ARG A 121 13.00 -23.39 13.52
CA ARG A 121 12.36 -24.70 13.75
C ARG A 121 13.26 -25.85 13.30
N LEU A 122 13.84 -25.76 12.10
CA LEU A 122 14.76 -26.78 11.58
C LEU A 122 16.00 -26.95 12.45
N ALA A 123 16.59 -25.85 12.94
CA ALA A 123 17.74 -25.90 13.85
C ALA A 123 17.37 -26.59 15.18
N ALA A 124 16.19 -26.31 15.73
CA ALA A 124 15.70 -26.96 16.94
C ALA A 124 15.47 -28.46 16.72
N THR A 125 14.81 -28.84 15.63
CA THR A 125 14.56 -30.26 15.29
C THR A 125 15.88 -31.04 15.15
N ARG A 126 16.89 -30.48 14.48
CA ARG A 126 18.21 -31.12 14.35
C ARG A 126 18.87 -31.39 15.70
N LYS A 127 18.80 -30.44 16.64
CA LYS A 127 19.33 -30.61 18.00
C LYS A 127 18.61 -31.72 18.76
N THR A 128 17.29 -31.83 18.61
CA THR A 128 16.50 -32.89 19.26
C THR A 128 16.83 -34.27 18.71
N VAL A 129 16.99 -34.41 17.39
CA VAL A 129 17.33 -35.69 16.75
C VAL A 129 18.76 -36.12 17.10
N ALA A 130 19.73 -35.22 17.11
CA ALA A 130 21.14 -35.55 17.40
C ALA A 130 21.42 -35.92 18.88
N ARG A 131 20.45 -35.75 19.78
CA ARG A 131 20.53 -36.12 21.21
C ARG A 131 19.86 -37.45 21.52
N ARG A 132 19.26 -38.09 20.52
CA ARG A 132 18.70 -39.45 20.60
C ARG A 132 19.68 -40.42 19.94
#